data_AF-A0A8C3FKS2-F1
#
_entry.id   AF-A0A8C3FKS2-F1
#
_cell.length_a   1.000
_cell.length_b   1.000
_cell.length_c   1.000
_cell.angle_alpha   90.00
_cell.angle_beta   90.00
_cell.angle_gamma   90.00
#
_symmetry.space_group_name_H-M   'P 1'
#
loop_
_entity.id
_entity.type
_entity.pdbx_description
1 polymer ?
#
loop_
_entity_poly.entity_id
_entity_poly.type
_entity_poly.pdbx_seq_one_letter_code
_entity_poly.pdbx_strand_id
1 'polypeptide(L)'
;MDADTELLEKISLNESASEMGEEKEKDLGNNSNHAAPSLISSLQEGASALNTYTAEEEKSKTPPENKGQIIFDDHIHLKWVEWEGSVPRGAVSIWNEEASRTDYVCAEAGCSVGFFNESKGPYCYYSNADQEHRTSNFRMLVNEDNVEVLEWKEGSFGSVPPKSVPSYPGVNVFVGRNRYGLGKVVPRFEAFFLPQNGKEKCYKEYEVLTVNTSKK
;
A
#
# COMPACT_ATOMS: atom_id res chain seq x y z
N MET A 1 23.30 -37.24 -34.53
CA MET A 1 22.23 -37.35 -35.53
C MET A 1 21.05 -38.04 -34.89
N ASP A 2 19.91 -37.41 -34.61
CA ASP A 2 19.56 -35.99 -34.70
C ASP A 2 18.41 -35.74 -33.72
N ALA A 3 18.47 -34.57 -33.08
CA ALA A 3 17.52 -34.05 -32.12
C ALA A 3 16.29 -33.44 -32.82
N ASP A 4 15.64 -34.23 -33.68
CA ASP A 4 14.60 -33.72 -34.59
C ASP A 4 13.34 -34.60 -34.61
N THR A 5 12.96 -35.13 -33.45
CA THR A 5 11.68 -35.87 -33.29
C THR A 5 10.87 -35.42 -32.07
N GLU A 6 11.39 -34.51 -31.24
CA GLU A 6 10.67 -33.95 -30.08
C GLU A 6 10.10 -32.54 -30.34
N LEU A 7 10.38 -31.96 -31.51
CA LEU A 7 9.87 -30.64 -31.92
C LEU A 7 8.54 -30.72 -32.71
N LEU A 8 8.13 -31.91 -33.15
CA LEU A 8 6.95 -32.10 -34.01
C LEU A 8 5.65 -32.47 -33.27
N GLU A 9 5.67 -32.64 -31.94
CA GLU A 9 4.43 -32.77 -31.13
C GLU A 9 3.99 -31.47 -30.43
N LYS A 10 4.78 -30.39 -30.50
CA LYS A 10 4.41 -29.08 -29.91
C LYS A 10 3.79 -28.09 -30.90
N ILE A 11 3.60 -28.49 -32.16
CA ILE A 11 3.03 -27.64 -33.23
C ILE A 11 1.59 -28.04 -33.58
N SER A 12 1.04 -29.15 -33.05
CA SER A 12 -0.31 -29.63 -33.39
C SER A 12 -1.43 -29.26 -32.39
N LEU A 13 -1.22 -28.30 -31.48
CA LEU A 13 -2.25 -27.84 -30.53
C LEU A 13 -2.48 -26.33 -30.51
N ASN A 14 -1.90 -25.56 -31.43
CA ASN A 14 -2.06 -24.09 -31.47
C ASN A 14 -2.85 -23.55 -32.68
N GLU A 15 -3.52 -24.40 -33.46
CA GLU A 15 -4.47 -23.98 -34.51
C GLU A 15 -5.87 -24.50 -34.19
N SER A 16 -6.61 -23.76 -33.36
CA SER A 16 -8.07 -23.78 -33.28
C SER A 16 -8.55 -22.52 -32.56
N ALA A 17 -9.31 -21.70 -33.28
CA ALA A 17 -10.02 -20.49 -32.86
C ALA A 17 -9.28 -19.13 -33.00
N SER A 18 -9.11 -18.72 -34.26
CA SER A 18 -9.59 -17.41 -34.75
C SER A 18 -11.06 -17.22 -34.32
N GLU A 19 -11.59 -16.05 -34.02
CA GLU A 19 -11.73 -14.84 -34.83
C GLU A 19 -12.55 -13.85 -33.99
N MET A 20 -12.36 -12.53 -34.14
CA MET A 20 -13.39 -11.46 -34.12
C MET A 20 -12.77 -10.09 -33.76
N GLY A 21 -12.70 -9.20 -34.75
CA GLY A 21 -12.87 -7.75 -34.56
C GLY A 21 -11.67 -6.83 -34.76
N GLU A 22 -11.27 -6.58 -36.00
CA GLU A 22 -10.58 -5.35 -36.40
C GLU A 22 -11.56 -4.17 -36.43
N GLU A 23 -11.26 -3.06 -35.73
CA GLU A 23 -11.75 -1.73 -36.12
C GLU A 23 -10.70 -0.63 -35.88
N LYS A 24 -10.10 -0.21 -37.01
CA LYS A 24 -9.69 1.14 -37.44
C LYS A 24 -8.89 2.05 -36.49
N GLU A 25 -7.60 2.08 -36.81
CA GLU A 25 -6.66 3.19 -36.66
C GLU A 25 -7.18 4.49 -37.34
N LYS A 26 -7.15 5.61 -36.62
CA LYS A 26 -7.32 6.97 -37.16
C LYS A 26 -6.08 7.80 -36.86
N ASP A 27 -5.32 7.98 -37.93
CA ASP A 27 -4.43 9.08 -38.33
C ASP A 27 -4.20 10.23 -37.33
N LEU A 28 -2.94 10.35 -36.88
CA LEU A 28 -2.39 11.48 -36.12
C LEU A 28 -1.96 12.58 -37.09
N GLY A 29 -2.82 13.58 -37.27
CA GLY A 29 -2.46 14.88 -37.84
C GLY A 29 -1.84 15.79 -36.77
N ASN A 30 -0.57 16.16 -36.95
CA ASN A 30 0.13 17.22 -36.24
C ASN A 30 -0.64 18.55 -36.31
N ASN A 31 -0.75 19.26 -35.18
CA ASN A 31 -0.43 20.68 -35.16
C ASN A 31 -0.22 21.24 -33.74
N SER A 32 0.70 22.20 -33.72
CA SER A 32 1.38 22.83 -32.61
C SER A 32 0.50 23.62 -31.64
N ASN A 33 1.18 23.99 -30.54
CA ASN A 33 0.96 25.12 -29.64
C ASN A 33 0.15 24.79 -28.39
N HIS A 34 0.82 24.76 -27.24
CA HIS A 34 0.65 25.83 -26.27
C HIS A 34 1.76 25.76 -25.22
N ALA A 35 2.70 26.70 -25.34
CA ALA A 35 3.66 27.03 -24.31
C ALA A 35 2.94 27.58 -23.08
N ALA A 36 3.38 27.16 -21.90
CA ALA A 36 3.02 27.76 -20.63
C ALA A 36 3.60 29.19 -20.56
N PRO A 37 2.81 30.22 -20.18
CA PRO A 37 3.38 31.51 -19.83
C PRO A 37 3.69 31.57 -18.34
N SER A 38 4.98 31.68 -18.03
CA SER A 38 5.50 32.26 -16.80
C SER A 38 5.31 33.78 -16.81
N LEU A 39 4.77 34.38 -15.74
CA LEU A 39 4.90 35.82 -15.50
C LEU A 39 5.06 36.11 -14.00
N ILE A 40 6.14 36.82 -13.66
CA ILE A 40 6.38 37.50 -12.38
C ILE A 40 6.47 39.01 -12.63
N SER A 41 5.82 39.77 -11.73
CA SER A 41 6.05 41.17 -11.28
C SER A 41 5.57 42.37 -12.13
N SER A 42 4.62 43.17 -11.59
CA SER A 42 4.92 44.47 -10.93
C SER A 42 3.68 45.17 -10.30
N LEU A 43 3.78 45.55 -9.00
CA LEU A 43 3.43 46.82 -8.28
C LEU A 43 2.34 47.78 -8.88
N GLN A 44 1.44 48.51 -8.17
CA GLN A 44 1.14 48.79 -6.75
C GLN A 44 -0.17 49.65 -6.61
N GLU A 45 -0.80 49.56 -5.43
CA GLU A 45 -1.65 50.55 -4.68
C GLU A 45 -3.13 50.86 -5.01
N GLY A 46 -3.97 50.75 -3.95
CA GLY A 46 -5.35 51.27 -3.87
C GLY A 46 -6.15 50.65 -2.71
N ALA A 47 -6.32 51.39 -1.61
CA ALA A 47 -6.67 50.94 -0.26
C ALA A 47 -8.10 50.42 0.04
N SER A 48 -8.17 49.70 1.18
CA SER A 48 -9.20 49.80 2.26
C SER A 48 -10.32 48.75 2.32
N ALA A 49 -10.16 47.75 3.21
CA ALA A 49 -11.01 47.62 4.41
C ALA A 49 -10.48 46.46 5.30
N LEU A 50 -10.25 46.81 6.57
CA LEU A 50 -9.80 45.95 7.66
C LEU A 50 -10.79 44.82 7.98
N ASN A 51 -10.27 43.62 8.25
CA ASN A 51 -10.85 42.74 9.26
C ASN A 51 -9.72 42.16 10.12
N THR A 52 -9.67 42.65 11.34
CA THR A 52 -8.82 42.21 12.45
C THR A 52 -9.25 40.83 12.93
N TYR A 53 -8.35 39.85 12.90
CA TYR A 53 -8.40 38.70 13.81
C TYR A 53 -7.09 38.67 14.60
N THR A 54 -7.24 38.99 15.87
CA THR A 54 -6.25 39.05 16.93
C THR A 54 -5.56 37.71 17.15
N ALA A 55 -4.23 37.74 17.26
CA ALA A 55 -3.39 36.62 17.64
C ALA A 55 -2.94 36.78 19.09
N GLU A 56 -3.62 36.09 20.02
CA GLU A 56 -3.18 35.75 21.38
C GLU A 56 -4.01 34.47 21.72
N GLU A 57 -3.51 33.30 22.10
CA GLU A 57 -2.42 32.96 23.02
C GLU A 57 -1.87 31.57 22.63
N GLU A 58 -0.59 31.48 22.25
CA GLU A 58 0.14 30.21 22.25
C GLU A 58 0.38 29.78 23.70
N LYS A 59 -0.32 28.73 24.15
CA LYS A 59 0.15 27.94 25.30
C LYS A 59 0.66 26.60 24.80
N SER A 60 1.98 26.60 24.60
CA SER A 60 2.89 25.45 24.64
C SER A 60 2.27 24.16 25.18
N LYS A 61 2.06 23.22 24.26
CA LYS A 61 2.33 21.80 24.50
C LYS A 61 3.25 21.36 23.38
N THR A 62 4.55 21.36 23.66
CA THR A 62 5.53 20.60 22.88
C THR A 62 4.94 19.22 22.57
N PRO A 63 4.81 18.84 21.27
CA PRO A 63 4.56 17.45 20.91
C PRO A 63 5.65 16.59 21.57
N PRO A 64 5.31 15.47 22.24
CA PRO A 64 6.34 14.58 22.75
C PRO A 64 7.24 14.18 21.57
N GLU A 65 8.56 14.22 21.77
CA GLU A 65 9.57 13.69 20.84
C GLU A 65 9.30 12.19 20.60
N ASN A 66 8.34 11.89 19.73
CA ASN A 66 8.01 10.53 19.38
C ASN A 66 8.89 10.14 18.20
N LYS A 67 9.97 9.42 18.47
CA LYS A 67 10.92 8.92 17.47
C LYS A 67 10.21 8.00 16.48
N GLY A 68 9.64 8.55 15.41
CA GLY A 68 9.11 7.82 14.25
C GLY A 68 7.90 6.91 14.51
N GLN A 69 7.30 6.91 15.71
CA GLN A 69 6.15 6.04 16.00
C GLN A 69 4.84 6.71 15.63
N ILE A 70 3.96 5.91 15.04
CA ILE A 70 2.61 6.31 14.68
C ILE A 70 1.62 5.47 15.48
N ILE A 71 0.88 6.12 16.38
CA ILE A 71 -0.08 5.50 17.29
C ILE A 71 -1.49 5.64 16.71
N PHE A 72 -2.30 4.59 16.81
CA PHE A 72 -3.73 4.66 16.53
C PHE A 72 -4.45 5.17 17.80
N ASP A 73 -5.26 6.22 17.68
CA ASP A 73 -5.85 7.02 18.78
C ASP A 73 -6.04 6.27 20.11
N ASP A 74 -6.85 5.20 20.13
CA ASP A 74 -7.24 4.44 21.33
C ASP A 74 -6.38 3.18 21.60
N HIS A 75 -5.39 2.88 20.75
CA HIS A 75 -4.61 1.63 20.73
C HIS A 75 -3.11 1.91 20.80
N ILE A 76 -2.66 2.43 21.94
CA ILE A 76 -1.28 2.90 22.14
C ILE A 76 -0.21 1.81 21.95
N HIS A 77 -0.58 0.53 22.07
CA HIS A 77 0.33 -0.61 21.91
C HIS A 77 0.43 -1.08 20.46
N LEU A 78 -0.50 -0.67 19.58
CA LEU A 78 -0.42 -0.96 18.15
C LEU A 78 0.18 0.25 17.43
N LYS A 79 1.36 0.08 16.83
CA LYS A 79 2.06 1.19 16.19
C LYS A 79 2.95 0.77 15.04
N TRP A 80 3.18 1.71 14.14
CA TRP A 80 4.23 1.58 13.14
C TRP A 80 5.56 2.02 13.76
N VAL A 81 6.60 1.20 13.64
CA VAL A 81 7.97 1.51 14.08
C VAL A 81 8.93 1.41 12.90
N GLU A 82 9.94 2.27 12.84
CA GLU A 82 10.96 2.22 11.79
C GLU A 82 11.78 0.91 11.89
N TRP A 83 12.19 0.38 10.73
CA TRP A 83 13.08 -0.79 10.68
C TRP A 83 14.49 -0.43 11.13
N GLU A 84 14.97 -1.08 12.20
CA GLU A 84 16.30 -0.85 12.77
C GLU A 84 17.28 -2.01 12.53
N GLY A 85 16.95 -2.94 11.62
CA GLY A 85 17.82 -4.06 11.24
C GLY A 85 17.50 -5.39 11.92
N SER A 86 16.50 -5.44 12.79
CA SER A 86 16.00 -6.68 13.41
C SER A 86 14.49 -6.63 13.62
N VAL A 87 13.83 -7.79 13.57
CA VAL A 87 12.39 -7.88 13.82
C VAL A 87 12.08 -7.44 15.26
N PRO A 88 11.26 -6.39 15.46
CA PRO A 88 10.89 -5.94 16.80
C PRO A 88 9.97 -6.97 17.47
N ARG A 89 10.06 -7.05 18.80
CA ARG A 89 9.16 -7.89 19.60
C ARG A 89 7.72 -7.43 19.39
N GLY A 90 6.81 -8.38 19.14
CA GLY A 90 5.40 -8.08 18.88
C GLY A 90 5.12 -7.64 17.44
N ALA A 91 6.07 -7.78 16.52
CA ALA A 91 5.82 -7.57 15.09
C ALA A 91 4.64 -8.41 14.61
N VAL A 92 3.65 -7.75 14.02
CA VAL A 92 2.45 -8.39 13.48
C VAL A 92 2.85 -9.20 12.25
N SER A 93 2.46 -10.47 12.24
CA SER A 93 2.81 -11.41 11.17
C SER A 93 1.67 -12.35 10.85
N ILE A 94 1.80 -13.01 9.70
CA ILE A 94 1.01 -14.18 9.33
C ILE A 94 1.96 -15.32 9.01
N TRP A 95 1.46 -16.55 9.16
CA TRP A 95 2.03 -17.68 8.45
C TRP A 95 1.45 -17.70 7.03
N ASN A 96 2.28 -17.48 6.02
CA ASN A 96 1.89 -17.55 4.62
C ASN A 96 2.02 -19.01 4.15
N GLU A 97 0.88 -19.71 4.10
CA GLU A 97 0.84 -21.13 3.73
C GLU A 97 1.37 -21.40 2.32
N GLU A 98 0.97 -20.57 1.34
CA GLU A 98 1.37 -20.73 -0.07
C GLU A 98 2.89 -20.58 -0.26
N ALA A 99 3.53 -19.71 0.52
CA ALA A 99 4.97 -19.52 0.50
C ALA A 99 5.73 -20.32 1.58
N SER A 100 5.01 -21.03 2.45
CA SER A 100 5.53 -21.78 3.60
C SER A 100 6.54 -20.98 4.43
N ARG A 101 6.17 -19.74 4.80
CA ARG A 101 7.04 -18.83 5.57
C ARG A 101 6.26 -17.82 6.41
N THR A 102 6.92 -17.23 7.41
CA THR A 102 6.37 -16.12 8.20
C THR A 102 6.56 -14.80 7.47
N ASP A 103 5.47 -14.10 7.15
CA ASP A 103 5.51 -12.78 6.55
C ASP A 103 5.07 -11.74 7.60
N TYR A 104 5.90 -10.72 7.82
CA TYR A 104 5.63 -9.62 8.76
C TYR A 104 5.02 -8.43 8.03
N VAL A 105 4.07 -7.76 8.66
CA VAL A 105 3.44 -6.56 8.12
C VAL A 105 4.45 -5.41 8.09
N CYS A 106 4.68 -4.86 6.91
CA CYS A 106 5.51 -3.67 6.72
C CYS A 106 4.80 -2.65 5.83
N ALA A 107 5.19 -1.38 5.98
CA ALA A 107 4.74 -0.30 5.12
C ALA A 107 5.93 0.59 4.74
N GLU A 108 5.95 1.01 3.49
CA GLU A 108 6.92 2.01 3.01
C GLU A 108 6.41 3.45 3.28
N ALA A 109 7.28 4.44 3.16
CA ALA A 109 7.01 5.83 3.55
C ALA A 109 5.80 6.46 2.81
N GLY A 110 5.57 6.09 1.56
CA GLY A 110 4.43 6.41 0.70
C GLY A 110 3.14 5.62 0.99
N CYS A 111 3.06 4.98 2.16
CA CYS A 111 1.86 4.34 2.71
C CYS A 111 1.41 3.05 2.01
N SER A 112 2.22 2.47 1.12
CA SER A 112 1.95 1.13 0.59
C SER A 112 2.30 0.05 1.61
N VAL A 113 1.38 -0.89 1.80
CA VAL A 113 1.56 -2.06 2.70
C VAL A 113 2.02 -3.26 1.90
N GLY A 114 2.86 -4.08 2.51
CA GLY A 114 3.19 -5.40 2.00
C GLY A 114 3.79 -6.28 3.08
N PHE A 115 4.87 -6.99 2.74
CA PHE A 115 5.49 -7.94 3.65
C PHE A 115 7.01 -7.82 3.75
N PHE A 116 7.51 -8.07 4.94
CA PHE A 116 8.91 -8.34 5.23
C PHE A 116 9.08 -9.82 5.58
N ASN A 117 10.18 -10.42 5.13
CA ASN A 117 10.58 -11.77 5.52
C ASN A 117 12.11 -11.86 5.58
N GLU A 118 12.65 -12.36 6.70
CA GLU A 118 14.10 -12.39 6.94
C GLU A 118 14.88 -13.17 5.87
N SER A 119 14.30 -14.25 5.32
CA SER A 119 14.95 -15.05 4.26
C SER A 119 15.05 -14.33 2.91
N LYS A 120 14.29 -13.25 2.70
CA LYS A 120 14.35 -12.43 1.49
C LYS A 120 15.21 -11.17 1.63
N GLY A 121 15.92 -11.05 2.75
CA GLY A 121 16.77 -9.91 3.05
C GLY A 121 16.04 -8.74 3.71
N PRO A 122 16.75 -7.64 4.02
CA PRO A 122 16.26 -6.52 4.82
C PRO A 122 15.37 -5.57 4.00
N TYR A 123 14.31 -6.10 3.38
CA TYR A 123 13.42 -5.36 2.49
C TYR A 123 11.96 -5.58 2.81
N CYS A 124 11.19 -4.49 2.84
CA CYS A 124 9.75 -4.53 2.69
C CYS A 124 9.40 -4.65 1.20
N TYR A 125 8.71 -5.72 0.83
CA TYR A 125 8.14 -5.92 -0.49
C TYR A 125 6.72 -5.39 -0.50
N TYR A 126 6.39 -4.49 -1.42
CA TYR A 126 5.09 -3.81 -1.47
C TYR A 126 4.63 -3.65 -2.91
N SER A 127 3.31 -3.54 -3.09
CA SER A 127 2.73 -3.37 -4.42
C SER A 127 2.49 -1.88 -4.70
N ASN A 128 2.83 -1.43 -5.90
CA ASN A 128 2.48 -0.09 -6.38
C ASN A 128 2.56 -0.04 -7.91
N ALA A 129 1.65 0.68 -8.54
CA ALA A 129 1.66 0.94 -9.99
C ALA A 129 1.90 -0.33 -10.84
N ASP A 130 1.11 -1.39 -10.59
CA ASP A 130 1.15 -2.68 -11.30
C ASP A 130 2.42 -3.53 -11.06
N GLN A 131 3.30 -3.10 -10.15
CA GLN A 131 4.59 -3.76 -9.87
C GLN A 131 4.78 -4.13 -8.39
N GLU A 132 5.60 -5.17 -8.16
CA GLU A 132 6.20 -5.42 -6.85
C GLU A 132 7.48 -4.60 -6.74
N HIS A 133 7.51 -3.72 -5.75
CA HIS A 133 8.68 -2.95 -5.38
C HIS A 133 9.28 -3.48 -4.08
N ARG A 134 10.49 -3.03 -3.77
CA ARG A 134 11.12 -3.28 -2.48
C ARG A 134 11.90 -2.06 -2.00
N THR A 135 11.92 -1.86 -0.68
CA THR A 135 12.68 -0.79 -0.03
C THR A 135 13.34 -1.30 1.24
N SER A 136 14.51 -0.78 1.57
CA SER A 136 15.18 -0.99 2.87
C SER A 136 14.79 0.07 3.91
N ASN A 137 14.08 1.12 3.50
CA ASN A 137 13.51 2.13 4.37
C ASN A 137 12.00 1.88 4.48
N PHE A 138 11.58 1.31 5.60
CA PHE A 138 10.21 0.91 5.86
C PHE A 138 9.93 0.86 7.36
N ARG A 139 8.64 0.83 7.69
CA ARG A 139 8.12 0.60 9.04
C ARG A 139 7.55 -0.80 9.18
N MET A 140 7.60 -1.34 10.38
CA MET A 140 6.93 -2.58 10.77
C MET A 140 5.75 -2.27 11.68
N LEU A 141 4.66 -3.01 11.52
CA LEU A 141 3.52 -2.93 12.45
C LEU A 141 3.82 -3.77 13.69
N VAL A 142 3.72 -3.16 14.86
CA VAL A 142 4.02 -3.80 16.15
C VAL A 142 2.82 -3.70 17.06
N ASN A 143 2.42 -4.84 17.63
CA ASN A 143 1.49 -4.94 18.75
C ASN A 143 2.32 -5.24 20.01
N GLU A 144 2.72 -4.19 20.72
CA GLU A 144 3.58 -4.30 21.90
C GLU A 144 2.92 -5.18 22.97
N ASP A 145 3.70 -6.14 23.47
CA ASP A 145 3.28 -7.14 24.45
C ASP A 145 2.02 -7.94 24.05
N ASN A 146 1.61 -7.89 22.78
CA ASN A 146 0.37 -8.47 22.25
C ASN A 146 -0.88 -8.03 23.05
N VAL A 147 -0.93 -6.77 23.48
CA VAL A 147 -2.03 -6.23 24.31
C VAL A 147 -3.31 -6.07 23.49
N GLU A 148 -3.20 -5.61 22.24
CA GLU A 148 -4.37 -5.40 21.39
C GLU A 148 -4.85 -6.73 20.80
N VAL A 149 -6.18 -6.93 20.78
CA VAL A 149 -6.78 -8.10 20.12
C VAL A 149 -6.93 -7.79 18.64
N LEU A 150 -6.07 -8.39 17.81
CA LEU A 150 -6.12 -8.22 16.36
C LEU A 150 -6.99 -9.30 15.70
N GLU A 151 -7.80 -8.90 14.74
CA GLU A 151 -8.67 -9.78 13.98
C GLU A 151 -8.57 -9.51 12.48
N TRP A 152 -8.53 -10.57 11.69
CA TRP A 152 -8.71 -10.50 10.24
C TRP A 152 -10.19 -10.67 9.94
N LYS A 153 -10.78 -9.66 9.29
CA LYS A 153 -12.21 -9.64 8.95
C LYS A 153 -12.39 -9.65 7.45
N GLU A 154 -13.27 -10.52 6.98
CA GLU A 154 -13.60 -10.62 5.57
C GLU A 154 -14.06 -9.27 4.99
N GLY A 155 -13.61 -9.00 3.78
CA GLY A 155 -13.95 -7.83 3.00
C GLY A 155 -13.92 -8.17 1.51
N SER A 156 -14.61 -7.34 0.74
CA SER A 156 -14.66 -7.48 -0.71
C SER A 156 -15.07 -6.19 -1.38
N PHE A 157 -14.68 -6.01 -2.65
CA PHE A 157 -15.08 -4.87 -3.48
C PHE A 157 -14.90 -3.50 -2.79
N GLY A 158 -13.79 -3.31 -2.08
CA GLY A 158 -13.48 -2.05 -1.38
C GLY A 158 -14.08 -1.91 0.00
N SER A 159 -14.88 -2.87 0.47
CA SER A 159 -15.39 -2.83 1.85
C SER A 159 -14.24 -2.94 2.84
N VAL A 160 -14.34 -2.12 3.89
CA VAL A 160 -13.37 -2.01 4.99
C VAL A 160 -14.16 -2.00 6.28
N PRO A 161 -13.99 -3.01 7.15
CA PRO A 161 -14.67 -3.05 8.44
C PRO A 161 -14.28 -1.86 9.34
N PRO A 162 -15.13 -1.49 10.30
CA PRO A 162 -14.76 -0.50 11.32
C PRO A 162 -13.48 -0.91 12.07
N LYS A 163 -12.69 0.08 12.50
CA LYS A 163 -11.43 -0.13 13.25
C LYS A 163 -10.37 -0.93 12.48
N SER A 164 -10.40 -0.81 11.16
CA SER A 164 -9.34 -1.33 10.30
C SER A 164 -8.04 -0.56 10.53
N VAL A 165 -6.92 -1.25 10.46
CA VAL A 165 -5.57 -0.70 10.66
C VAL A 165 -5.11 -0.03 9.37
N PRO A 166 -5.02 1.31 9.30
CA PRO A 166 -4.50 1.97 8.11
C PRO A 166 -2.96 1.89 8.08
N SER A 167 -2.41 2.04 6.89
CA SER A 167 -0.95 2.11 6.68
C SER A 167 -0.33 3.39 7.25
N TYR A 168 -1.14 4.43 7.40
CA TYR A 168 -0.78 5.70 8.03
C TYR A 168 -2.06 6.40 8.56
N PRO A 169 -2.00 7.25 9.60
CA PRO A 169 -3.16 7.97 10.07
C PRO A 169 -3.76 8.87 8.99
N GLY A 170 -5.07 8.82 8.82
CA GLY A 170 -5.79 9.66 7.86
C GLY A 170 -5.71 9.22 6.39
N VAL A 171 -5.03 8.12 6.07
CA VAL A 171 -5.03 7.57 4.70
C VAL A 171 -6.01 6.40 4.54
N ASN A 172 -6.68 6.33 3.40
CA ASN A 172 -7.60 5.24 3.04
C ASN A 172 -6.86 4.09 2.36
N VAL A 173 -5.82 3.58 3.01
CA VAL A 173 -5.05 2.40 2.60
C VAL A 173 -4.88 1.53 3.83
N PHE A 174 -5.35 0.29 3.79
CA PHE A 174 -5.45 -0.57 4.97
C PHE A 174 -4.61 -1.82 4.83
N VAL A 175 -4.16 -2.35 5.97
CA VAL A 175 -3.45 -3.63 6.03
C VAL A 175 -4.42 -4.75 5.69
N GLY A 176 -4.12 -5.49 4.62
CA GLY A 176 -4.93 -6.62 4.19
C GLY A 176 -4.13 -7.88 3.99
N ARG A 177 -4.85 -8.99 3.89
CA ARG A 177 -4.31 -10.27 3.45
C ARG A 177 -5.31 -11.01 2.56
N ASN A 178 -4.81 -12.00 1.86
CA ASN A 178 -5.61 -13.11 1.38
C ASN A 178 -4.80 -14.41 1.50
N ARG A 179 -5.29 -15.51 0.91
CA ARG A 179 -4.58 -16.80 0.97
C ARG A 179 -3.13 -16.77 0.46
N TYR A 180 -2.77 -15.79 -0.37
CA TYR A 180 -1.45 -15.68 -0.99
C TYR A 180 -0.46 -14.80 -0.22
N GLY A 181 -0.92 -14.02 0.77
CA GLY A 181 -0.05 -13.19 1.61
C GLY A 181 -0.60 -11.82 1.99
N LEU A 182 0.30 -10.93 2.41
CA LEU A 182 0.01 -9.57 2.89
C LEU A 182 0.12 -8.53 1.78
N GLY A 183 -0.71 -7.49 1.87
CA GLY A 183 -0.73 -6.38 0.93
C GLY A 183 -1.60 -5.22 1.41
N LYS A 184 -2.05 -4.38 0.47
CA LYS A 184 -2.84 -3.20 0.77
C LYS A 184 -4.27 -3.32 0.25
N VAL A 185 -5.24 -2.89 1.04
CA VAL A 185 -6.63 -2.67 0.60
C VAL A 185 -6.82 -1.20 0.31
N VAL A 186 -7.30 -0.88 -0.89
CA VAL A 186 -7.56 0.49 -1.32
C VAL A 186 -9.03 0.61 -1.72
N PRO A 187 -9.89 1.14 -0.83
CA PRO A 187 -11.34 1.19 -1.07
C PRO A 187 -11.74 1.90 -2.36
N ARG A 188 -11.01 2.98 -2.71
CA ARG A 188 -11.23 3.74 -3.94
C ARG A 188 -11.08 2.89 -5.21
N PHE A 189 -10.25 1.86 -5.18
CA PHE A 189 -10.06 0.92 -6.29
C PHE A 189 -10.81 -0.40 -6.08
N GLU A 190 -11.60 -0.47 -5.01
CA GLU A 190 -12.44 -1.61 -4.67
C GLU A 190 -11.66 -2.94 -4.64
N ALA A 191 -10.43 -2.92 -4.14
CA ALA A 191 -9.52 -4.05 -4.28
C ALA A 191 -8.45 -4.16 -3.20
N PHE A 192 -7.96 -5.39 -3.05
CA PHE A 192 -6.72 -5.74 -2.40
C PHE A 192 -5.61 -5.92 -3.43
N PHE A 193 -4.44 -5.36 -3.14
CA PHE A 193 -3.26 -5.42 -3.98
C PHE A 193 -2.13 -6.13 -3.25
N LEU A 194 -1.60 -7.18 -3.88
CA LEU A 194 -0.58 -8.07 -3.34
C LEU A 194 0.71 -7.97 -4.16
N PRO A 195 1.88 -7.72 -3.53
CA PRO A 195 3.18 -7.88 -4.18
C PRO A 195 3.49 -9.36 -4.37
N GLN A 196 3.68 -9.80 -5.63
CA GLN A 196 4.05 -11.18 -5.92
C GLN A 196 4.86 -11.30 -7.21
N ASN A 197 6.09 -11.82 -7.10
CA ASN A 197 6.96 -12.21 -8.21
C ASN A 197 7.17 -11.07 -9.23
N GLY A 198 7.54 -9.88 -8.75
CA GLY A 198 7.76 -8.71 -9.60
C GLY A 198 6.49 -7.98 -10.06
N LYS A 199 5.29 -8.43 -9.67
CA LYS A 199 4.01 -7.84 -10.09
C LYS A 199 3.13 -7.45 -8.91
N GLU A 200 2.27 -6.47 -9.13
CA GLU A 200 1.10 -6.25 -8.28
C GLU A 200 -0.06 -7.13 -8.76
N LYS A 201 -0.67 -7.89 -7.85
CA LYS A 201 -1.84 -8.72 -8.12
C LYS A 201 -3.06 -8.09 -7.46
N CYS A 202 -4.14 -7.95 -8.21
CA CYS A 202 -5.39 -7.36 -7.75
C CYS A 202 -6.43 -8.45 -7.45
N TYR A 203 -7.05 -8.37 -6.28
CA TYR A 203 -8.11 -9.29 -5.84
C TYR A 203 -9.30 -8.52 -5.30
N LYS A 204 -10.51 -9.05 -5.53
CA LYS A 204 -11.77 -8.46 -5.05
C LYS A 204 -12.22 -9.04 -3.71
N GLU A 205 -11.62 -10.13 -3.25
CA GLU A 205 -11.89 -10.79 -1.97
C GLU A 205 -10.60 -10.83 -1.14
N TYR A 206 -10.73 -10.51 0.14
CA TYR A 206 -9.61 -10.34 1.05
C TYR A 206 -10.09 -10.32 2.51
N GLU A 207 -9.16 -10.27 3.44
CA GLU A 207 -9.41 -9.92 4.83
C GLU A 207 -8.67 -8.63 5.17
N VAL A 208 -9.27 -7.79 6.02
CA VAL A 208 -8.69 -6.55 6.53
C VAL A 208 -8.30 -6.74 7.99
N LEU A 209 -7.11 -6.27 8.37
CA LEU A 209 -6.68 -6.28 9.76
C LEU A 209 -7.47 -5.23 10.56
N THR A 210 -8.06 -5.66 11.67
CA THR A 210 -8.86 -4.80 12.55
C THR A 210 -8.45 -4.97 14.00
N VAL A 211 -8.72 -3.94 14.81
CA VAL A 211 -8.58 -4.03 16.27
C VAL A 211 -9.93 -4.32 16.89
N ASN A 212 -10.03 -5.43 17.63
CA ASN A 212 -11.23 -5.79 18.37
C ASN A 212 -11.25 -5.07 19.72
N THR A 213 -12.31 -4.30 19.96
CA THR A 213 -12.52 -3.59 21.24
C THR A 213 -13.36 -4.36 22.24
N SER A 214 -13.73 -5.60 21.93
CA SER A 214 -14.42 -6.47 22.86
C SER A 214 -13.40 -6.94 23.90
N LYS A 215 -13.17 -6.12 24.92
CA LYS A 215 -12.55 -6.59 26.16
C LYS A 215 -13.47 -7.69 26.69
N LYS A 216 -12.97 -8.93 26.70
CA LYS A 216 -13.62 -10.01 27.47
C LYS A 216 -13.49 -9.72 28.96
#